data_AF-Q65MP5-F1
#
_entry.id   AF-Q65MP5-F1
#
_cell.length_a   1.000
_cell.length_b   1.000
_cell.length_c   1.000
_cell.angle_alpha   90.00
_cell.angle_beta   90.00
_cell.angle_gamma   90.00
#
_symmetry.space_group_name_H-M   'P 1'
#
loop_
_entity.id
_entity.type
_entity.pdbx_description
1 polymer ?
#
loop_
_entity_poly.entity_id
_entity_poly.type
_entity_poly.pdbx_seq_one_letter_code
_entity_poly.pdbx_strand_id
1 'polypeptide(L)'
;MNPIYILLIGFTILGIQYFLSTRNHTFWGAILPTAYIVFLVALSIYEGKSFASFFLPLIGGLALLLGEWIKGREALKKKREREMRIMKAMDIK
;
A
#
# COMPACT_ATOMS: atom_id res chain seq x y z
N MET A 1 19.71 10.58 18.72
CA MET A 1 18.70 11.21 17.85
C MET A 1 17.51 11.56 18.72
N ASN A 2 17.17 12.84 18.85
CA ASN A 2 16.08 13.27 19.72
C ASN A 2 14.73 12.75 19.17
N PRO A 3 13.83 12.21 20.00
CA PRO A 3 12.59 11.55 19.56
C PRO A 3 11.67 12.49 18.74
N ILE A 4 11.80 13.79 18.97
CA ILE A 4 11.09 14.85 18.23
C ILE A 4 11.44 14.82 16.74
N TYR A 5 12.71 14.61 16.37
CA TYR A 5 13.13 14.57 14.96
C TYR A 5 12.60 13.32 14.25
N ILE A 6 12.47 12.20 14.96
CA ILE A 6 11.92 10.95 14.44
C ILE A 6 10.43 11.14 14.11
N LEU A 7 9.68 11.79 15.02
CA LEU A 7 8.27 12.10 14.79
C LEU A 7 8.09 13.07 13.61
N LEU A 8 8.92 14.09 13.49
CA LEU A 8 8.82 15.11 12.44
C LEU A 8 9.09 14.51 11.05
N ILE A 9 10.07 13.62 10.94
CA ILE A 9 10.35 12.86 9.72
C ILE A 9 9.19 11.91 9.41
N GLY A 10 8.64 11.22 10.42
CA GLY A 10 7.47 10.36 10.27
C GLY A 10 6.23 11.10 9.73
N PHE A 11 5.91 12.27 10.28
CA PHE A 11 4.81 13.10 9.81
C PHE A 11 5.02 13.65 8.40
N THR A 12 6.26 13.99 8.04
CA THR A 12 6.60 14.45 6.69
C THR A 12 6.42 13.33 5.67
N ILE A 13 6.86 12.11 6.00
CA ILE A 13 6.65 10.92 5.17
C ILE A 13 5.15 10.60 5.04
N LEU A 14 4.38 10.66 6.13
CA LEU A 14 2.92 10.46 6.11
C LEU A 14 2.18 11.51 5.29
N GLY A 15 2.60 12.78 5.37
CA GLY A 15 2.03 13.87 4.57
C GLY A 15 2.30 13.70 3.08
N ILE A 16 3.54 13.34 2.72
CA ILE A 16 3.90 12.98 1.35
C ILE A 16 3.10 11.76 0.91
N GLN A 17 2.92 10.76 1.77
CA GLN A 17 2.18 9.52 1.51
C GLN A 17 0.68 9.75 1.30
N TYR A 18 0.05 10.68 2.03
CA TYR A 18 -1.36 11.03 1.85
C TYR A 18 -1.58 11.86 0.58
N PHE A 19 -0.68 12.82 0.33
CA PHE A 19 -0.61 13.56 -0.92
C PHE A 19 -0.33 12.62 -2.10
N LEU A 20 0.43 11.55 -1.84
CA LEU A 20 0.65 10.39 -2.70
C LEU A 20 -0.38 9.23 -2.49
N SER A 21 -1.57 9.44 -1.86
CA SER A 21 -2.77 8.50 -1.86
C SER A 21 -4.15 8.93 -2.54
N THR A 22 -4.43 10.22 -2.79
CA THR A 22 -5.39 10.83 -3.77
C THR A 22 -5.26 10.80 -5.36
N ARG A 23 -4.12 10.67 -6.07
CA ARG A 23 -3.97 10.68 -7.55
C ARG A 23 -3.86 9.27 -8.17
N ASN A 24 -4.82 8.95 -9.02
CA ASN A 24 -4.95 8.02 -10.17
C ASN A 24 -3.86 6.99 -10.62
N HIS A 25 -2.67 6.89 -10.02
CA HIS A 25 -1.57 6.07 -10.54
C HIS A 25 -1.49 4.71 -9.82
N THR A 26 -1.13 3.65 -10.55
CA THR A 26 -0.94 2.29 -10.01
C THR A 26 0.03 2.23 -8.82
N PHE A 27 0.93 3.20 -8.66
CA PHE A 27 1.92 3.24 -7.57
C PHE A 27 1.33 3.39 -6.15
N TRP A 28 0.04 3.66 -6.02
CA TRP A 28 -0.57 4.11 -4.76
C TRP A 28 -0.97 2.94 -3.88
N GLY A 29 -1.10 1.75 -4.47
CA GLY A 29 -1.19 0.55 -3.66
C GLY A 29 0.17 0.06 -3.16
N ALA A 30 1.30 0.51 -3.72
CA ALA A 30 2.65 0.10 -3.27
C ALA A 30 2.99 0.72 -1.92
N ILE A 31 2.27 1.78 -1.57
CA ILE A 31 2.33 2.45 -0.27
C ILE A 31 2.00 1.50 0.89
N LEU A 32 1.03 0.59 0.76
CA LEU A 32 0.68 -0.35 1.84
C LEU A 32 1.84 -1.34 2.12
N PRO A 33 2.38 -2.05 1.11
CA PRO A 33 3.59 -2.86 1.23
C PRO A 33 4.78 -2.09 1.79
N THR A 34 5.03 -0.86 1.31
CA THR A 34 6.16 -0.06 1.78
C THR A 34 5.99 0.38 3.23
N ALA A 35 4.81 0.84 3.64
CA ALA A 35 4.52 1.19 5.03
C ALA A 35 4.65 -0.01 5.97
N TYR A 36 4.23 -1.19 5.52
CA TYR A 36 4.37 -2.44 6.27
C TYR A 36 5.83 -2.82 6.51
N ILE A 37 6.70 -2.67 5.50
CA ILE A 37 8.14 -2.90 5.63
C ILE A 37 8.77 -1.91 6.62
N VAL A 38 8.46 -0.61 6.50
CA VAL A 38 8.97 0.42 7.41
C VAL A 38 8.55 0.14 8.86
N PHE A 39 7.30 -0.28 9.07
CA PHE A 39 6.78 -0.65 10.38
C PHE A 39 7.55 -1.84 10.98
N LEU A 40 7.76 -2.91 10.20
CA LEU A 40 8.53 -4.07 10.65
C LEU A 40 9.99 -3.72 10.98
N VAL A 41 10.62 -2.87 10.16
CA VAL A 41 11.98 -2.39 10.41
C VAL A 41 12.05 -1.57 11.71
N ALA A 42 11.11 -0.64 11.91
CA ALA A 42 11.05 0.15 13.15
C ALA A 42 10.84 -0.73 14.38
N LEU A 43 9.97 -1.74 14.28
CA LEU A 43 9.70 -2.69 15.36
C LEU A 43 10.93 -3.55 15.67
N SER A 44 11.68 -3.97 14.65
CA SER A 44 12.93 -4.72 14.82
C SER A 44 13.99 -3.92 15.57
N ILE A 45 14.10 -2.62 15.29
CA ILE A 45 15.03 -1.71 15.98
C ILE A 45 14.57 -1.46 17.42
N TYR A 46 13.27 -1.30 17.65
CA TYR A 46 12.71 -1.06 18.98
C TYR A 46 12.84 -2.28 19.91
N GLU A 47 12.56 -3.48 19.40
CA GLU A 47 12.66 -4.71 20.21
C GLU A 47 14.09 -5.26 20.30
N GLY A 48 15.04 -4.73 19.53
CA GLY A 48 16.43 -5.21 19.49
C GLY A 48 16.58 -6.66 19.03
N LYS A 49 15.54 -7.22 18.40
CA LYS A 49 15.51 -8.62 17.95
C LYS A 49 16.20 -8.78 16.61
N SER A 50 16.78 -9.97 16.41
CA SER A 50 17.39 -10.35 15.13
C SER A 50 16.37 -10.26 14.00
N PHE A 51 16.80 -9.72 12.86
CA PHE A 51 15.99 -9.58 11.64
C PHE A 51 15.39 -10.92 11.17
N ALA A 52 16.04 -12.04 11.51
CA ALA A 52 15.56 -13.39 11.24
C ALA A 52 14.18 -13.69 11.87
N SER A 53 13.87 -13.11 13.03
CA SER A 53 12.57 -13.27 13.69
C SER A 53 11.43 -12.57 12.95
N PHE A 54 11.74 -11.60 12.09
CA PHE A 54 10.76 -10.84 11.32
C PHE A 54 10.55 -11.38 9.90
N PHE A 55 11.33 -12.39 9.48
CA PHE A 55 11.28 -12.90 8.11
C PHE A 55 9.93 -13.54 7.75
N LEU A 56 9.38 -14.33 8.67
CA LEU A 56 8.04 -14.95 8.56
C LEU A 56 6.92 -13.90 8.45
N PRO A 57 6.78 -12.95 9.40
CA PRO A 57 5.74 -11.92 9.29
C PRO A 57 5.96 -11.00 8.08
N LEU A 58 7.21 -10.71 7.69
CA LEU A 58 7.50 -9.91 6.49
C LEU A 58 6.92 -10.56 5.22
N ILE A 59 7.23 -11.83 4.98
CA ILE A 59 6.74 -12.55 3.79
C ILE A 59 5.23 -12.75 3.86
N GLY A 60 4.71 -13.16 5.01
CA GLY A 60 3.28 -13.40 5.19
C GLY A 60 2.45 -12.13 4.99
N GLY A 61 2.85 -11.03 5.62
CA GLY A 61 2.16 -9.75 5.51
C GLY A 61 2.24 -9.15 4.11
N LEU A 62 3.40 -9.22 3.45
CA LEU A 62 3.53 -8.76 2.06
C LEU A 62 2.67 -9.58 1.10
N ALA A 63 2.64 -10.91 1.24
CA ALA A 63 1.84 -11.78 0.38
C ALA A 63 0.34 -11.46 0.50
N LEU A 64 -0.16 -11.23 1.72
CA LEU A 64 -1.55 -10.82 1.95
C LEU A 64 -1.86 -9.44 1.37
N LEU A 65 -0.99 -8.45 1.63
CA LEU A 65 -1.17 -7.08 1.16
C LEU A 65 -1.17 -6.99 -0.37
N LEU A 66 -0.23 -7.69 -1.02
CA LEU A 66 -0.16 -7.76 -2.47
C LEU A 66 -1.36 -8.53 -3.04
N GLY A 67 -1.76 -9.63 -2.41
CA GLY A 67 -2.92 -10.43 -2.83
C GLY A 67 -4.23 -9.62 -2.82
N GLU A 68 -4.51 -8.93 -1.71
CA GLU A 68 -5.70 -8.06 -1.59
C GLU A 68 -5.66 -6.89 -2.56
N TRP A 69 -4.48 -6.31 -2.78
CA TRP A 69 -4.33 -5.23 -3.75
C TRP A 69 -4.59 -5.71 -5.19
N ILE A 70 -4.03 -6.85 -5.61
CA ILE A 70 -4.28 -7.43 -6.93
C ILE A 70 -5.78 -7.67 -7.14
N LYS A 71 -6.45 -8.29 -6.16
CA LYS A 71 -7.91 -8.50 -6.19
C LYS A 71 -8.68 -7.19 -6.33
N GLY A 72 -8.32 -6.18 -5.54
CA GLY A 72 -8.95 -4.85 -5.59
C GLY A 72 -8.81 -4.20 -6.97
N ARG A 73 -7.65 -4.33 -7.61
CA ARG A 73 -7.41 -3.83 -8.98
C ARG A 73 -8.20 -4.59 -10.03
N GLU A 74 -8.31 -5.89 -9.89
CA GLU A 74 -9.07 -6.73 -10.81
C GLU A 74 -10.57 -6.42 -10.74
N ALA A 75 -11.11 -6.23 -9.53
CA ALA A 75 -12.50 -5.79 -9.33
C ALA A 75 -12.77 -4.42 -10.00
N LEU A 76 -11.85 -3.48 -9.87
CA LEU A 76 -11.95 -2.14 -10.46
C LEU A 76 -11.90 -2.19 -11.99
N LYS A 77 -11.03 -3.03 -12.56
CA LYS A 77 -10.96 -3.29 -13.99
C LYS A 77 -12.27 -3.88 -14.50
N LYS A 78 -12.80 -4.89 -13.82
CA LYS A 78 -14.07 -5.55 -14.17
C LYS A 78 -15.26 -4.59 -14.12
N LYS A 79 -15.28 -3.66 -13.15
CA LYS A 79 -16.30 -2.60 -13.06
C LYS A 79 -16.23 -1.67 -14.28
N ARG A 80 -15.04 -1.21 -14.64
CA ARG A 80 -14.82 -0.34 -15.80
C ARG A 80 -15.20 -1.02 -17.12
N GLU A 81 -14.87 -2.30 -17.29
CA GLU A 81 -15.29 -3.08 -18.46
C GLU A 81 -16.81 -3.28 -18.54
N ARG A 82 -17.49 -3.42 -17.40
CA ARG A 82 -18.95 -3.49 -17.36
C ARG A 82 -19.59 -2.17 -17.76
N GLU A 83 -19.11 -1.05 -17.23
CA GLU A 83 -19.57 0.29 -17.59
C GLU A 83 -19.36 0.57 -19.08
N MET A 84 -18.20 0.19 -19.63
CA MET A 84 -17.90 0.37 -21.06
C MET A 84 -18.84 -0.46 -21.97
N ARG A 85 -19.18 -1.70 -21.58
CA ARG A 85 -20.15 -2.52 -22.32
C ARG A 85 -21.54 -1.91 -22.32
N ILE A 86 -21.97 -1.35 -21.19
CA ILE A 86 -23.27 -0.68 -21.06
C ILE A 86 -23.32 0.55 -21.97
N MET A 87 -22.26 1.38 -21.98
CA MET A 87 -22.16 2.53 -22.87
C MET A 87 -22.22 2.12 -24.35
N LYS A 88 -21.46 1.10 -24.77
CA LYS A 88 -21.50 0.58 -26.15
C LYS A 88 -22.88 0.06 -26.55
N ALA A 89 -23.61 -0.59 -25.64
CA ALA A 89 -24.94 -1.10 -25.93
C ALA A 89 -25.99 0.02 -26.09
N MET A 90 -25.83 1.15 -25.40
CA MET A 90 -26.67 2.34 -25.59
C MET A 90 -26.30 3.15 -26.82
N ASP A 91 -25.02 3.16 -27.22
CA ASP A 91 -24.52 3.92 -28.38
C ASP A 91 -24.88 3.27 -29.73
N ILE A 92 -25.14 1.95 -29.74
CA ILE A 92 -25.56 1.19 -30.93
C ILE A 92 -27.08 1.35 -31.20
N LYS A 93 -27.84 2.01 -30.31
CA LYS A 93 -29.29 2.14 -30.40
C LYS A 93 -29.71 3.56 -30.77
#